data_AF-H1LXR4-F1
#
_entry.id   AF-H1LXR4-F1
#
_cell.length_a   1.000
_cell.length_b   1.000
_cell.length_c   1.000
_cell.angle_alpha   90.00
_cell.angle_beta   90.00
_cell.angle_gamma   90.00
#
_symmetry.space_group_name_H-M   'P 1'
#
loop_
_entity.id
_entity.type
_entity.pdbx_description
1 polymer ?
#
loop_
_entity_poly.entity_id
_entity_poly.type
_entity_poly.pdbx_seq_one_letter_code
_entity_poly.pdbx_strand_id
1 'polypeptide(L)'
;NAGDYKVYIETFPGDTIRPVNPSTVTKIGNEFSSYEVLPSKLKENENPVPNMHWAVVDVSLTRSDNTKIENLGLKTVYSNLIVKHIKREDNTELSPTTTVRMPRWTPYTTNPVTDTYYEAETPLPTNKDGEYGDNDTTVTYYYVRKNAGNVTIHHYEENTTTELATTVVLPGANKFGLNYTTNEESIQNYELVAQPTNKNGTYTLLPQTVDYFYRRKNAGNIIVNYLETGTNNPVHTQKVLDGTKKL
;
A
#
# COMPACT_ATOMS: atom_id res chain seq x y z
N ASN A 1 -24.24 44.21 33.93
CA ASN A 1 -25.30 44.06 32.91
C ASN A 1 -25.99 42.72 33.10
N ALA A 2 -27.21 42.74 33.65
CA ALA A 2 -28.10 41.60 33.68
C ALA A 2 -28.75 41.44 32.29
N GLY A 3 -29.01 40.22 31.88
CA GLY A 3 -29.70 39.89 30.62
C GLY A 3 -30.26 38.49 30.68
N ASP A 4 -31.29 38.21 29.88
CA ASP A 4 -31.81 36.87 29.67
C ASP A 4 -30.77 36.04 28.90
N TYR A 5 -30.35 34.92 29.47
CA TYR A 5 -29.41 34.03 28.80
C TYR A 5 -30.16 32.87 28.15
N LYS A 6 -30.20 32.88 26.82
CA LYS A 6 -30.55 31.71 26.00
C LYS A 6 -29.25 31.01 25.59
N VAL A 7 -29.14 29.73 25.90
CA VAL A 7 -28.06 28.88 25.40
C VAL A 7 -28.47 28.40 24.02
N TYR A 8 -27.70 28.79 23.00
CA TYR A 8 -27.86 28.30 21.64
C TYR A 8 -26.77 27.27 21.35
N ILE A 9 -27.16 26.11 20.84
CA ILE A 9 -26.24 25.08 20.34
C ILE A 9 -26.47 25.03 18.82
N GLU A 10 -25.49 25.47 18.05
CA GLU A 10 -25.48 25.25 16.60
C GLU A 10 -24.93 23.86 16.30
N THR A 11 -25.70 23.07 15.55
CA THR A 11 -25.30 21.75 15.06
C THR A 11 -25.16 21.80 13.54
N PHE A 12 -24.08 21.24 13.01
CA PHE A 12 -23.89 21.04 11.57
C PHE A 12 -24.49 19.71 11.10
N PRO A 13 -24.76 19.53 9.80
CA PRO A 13 -25.19 18.26 9.25
C PRO A 13 -24.18 17.14 9.57
N GLY A 14 -24.59 16.19 10.43
CA GLY A 14 -23.74 15.10 10.93
C GLY A 14 -23.53 15.10 12.45
N ASP A 15 -23.84 16.21 13.14
CA ASP A 15 -23.73 16.28 14.58
C ASP A 15 -24.78 15.43 15.28
N THR A 16 -24.35 14.61 16.25
CA THR A 16 -25.24 13.81 17.09
C THR A 16 -25.15 14.29 18.53
N ILE A 17 -26.18 14.99 19.01
CA ILE A 17 -26.32 15.30 20.44
C ILE A 17 -26.82 14.02 21.13
N ARG A 18 -25.91 13.28 21.79
CA ARG A 18 -26.30 12.12 22.60
C ARG A 18 -26.85 12.59 23.95
N PRO A 19 -27.98 12.04 24.44
CA PRO A 19 -28.48 12.36 25.76
C PRO A 19 -27.52 11.82 26.84
N VAL A 20 -26.90 12.77 27.53
CA VAL A 20 -26.42 12.76 28.93
C VAL A 20 -25.70 11.49 29.41
N ASN A 21 -24.37 11.58 29.57
CA ASN A 21 -23.73 10.97 30.73
C ASN A 21 -24.17 11.82 31.94
N PRO A 22 -25.00 11.31 32.87
CA PRO A 22 -25.34 12.07 34.07
C PRO A 22 -24.04 12.41 34.80
N SER A 23 -23.75 13.71 34.90
CA SER A 23 -22.71 14.18 35.81
C SER A 23 -23.15 13.83 37.23
N THR A 24 -22.29 13.15 38.00
CA THR A 24 -22.51 12.86 39.41
C THR A 24 -22.27 14.07 40.32
N VAL A 25 -22.09 15.27 39.75
CA VAL A 25 -21.96 16.51 40.50
C VAL A 25 -23.34 16.98 40.96
N THR A 26 -23.66 16.65 42.20
CA THR A 26 -24.84 17.11 42.96
C THR A 26 -24.73 18.61 43.28
N LYS A 27 -24.94 19.48 42.29
CA LYS A 27 -25.50 20.85 42.39
C LYS A 27 -25.13 21.63 41.12
N ILE A 28 -26.04 21.65 40.16
CA ILE A 28 -26.26 22.88 39.40
C ILE A 28 -27.23 23.71 40.22
N GLY A 29 -26.86 24.94 40.58
CA GLY A 29 -27.80 25.96 41.05
C GLY A 29 -27.79 26.25 42.56
N ASN A 30 -26.68 26.74 43.10
CA ASN A 30 -26.67 27.38 44.42
C ASN A 30 -25.76 28.62 44.45
N GLU A 31 -25.80 29.43 43.38
CA GLU A 31 -24.97 30.64 43.21
C GLU A 31 -25.72 31.96 43.47
N PHE A 32 -26.92 31.87 44.06
CA PHE A 32 -27.72 33.02 44.45
C PHE A 32 -27.97 32.97 45.96
N SER A 33 -27.58 34.04 46.67
CA SER A 33 -27.67 34.14 48.13
C SER A 33 -28.96 34.82 48.63
N SER A 34 -29.83 35.25 47.72
CA SER A 34 -31.10 35.91 48.05
C SER A 34 -32.26 35.32 47.28
N TYR A 35 -33.43 35.26 47.92
CA TYR A 35 -34.72 35.03 47.28
C TYR A 35 -35.65 36.20 47.60
N GLU A 36 -36.49 36.59 46.65
CA GLU A 36 -37.63 37.48 46.87
C GLU A 36 -38.92 36.72 46.55
N VAL A 37 -39.96 36.94 47.35
CA VAL A 37 -41.32 36.43 47.08
C VAL A 37 -42.20 37.64 46.86
N LEU A 38 -42.67 37.83 45.62
CA LEU A 38 -43.57 38.92 45.25
C LEU A 38 -44.92 38.36 44.82
N PRO A 39 -46.05 39.03 45.17
CA PRO A 39 -47.36 38.63 44.67
C PRO A 39 -47.47 38.93 43.17
N SER A 40 -48.14 38.03 42.44
CA SER A 40 -48.47 38.20 41.01
C SER A 40 -49.23 39.51 40.76
N LYS A 41 -48.77 40.30 39.79
CA LYS A 41 -49.50 41.48 39.28
C LYS A 41 -49.75 41.34 37.78
N LEU A 42 -50.93 41.76 37.32
CA LEU A 42 -51.25 41.91 35.90
C LEU A 42 -50.41 43.06 35.30
N LYS A 43 -50.03 42.94 34.03
CA LYS A 43 -49.32 44.00 33.32
C LYS A 43 -50.22 45.23 33.17
N GLU A 44 -49.61 46.41 33.21
CA GLU A 44 -50.34 47.67 32.97
C GLU A 44 -50.92 47.66 31.55
N ASN A 45 -52.24 47.91 31.45
CA ASN A 45 -53.04 47.93 30.21
C ASN A 45 -53.50 46.58 29.63
N GLU A 46 -53.50 45.49 30.41
CA GLU A 46 -54.10 44.21 29.98
C GLU A 46 -55.46 43.94 30.63
N ASN A 47 -56.43 43.52 29.81
CA ASN A 47 -57.74 43.08 30.29
C ASN A 47 -57.66 41.60 30.73
N PRO A 48 -58.15 41.25 31.94
CA PRO A 48 -58.07 39.88 32.45
C PRO A 48 -58.88 38.91 31.57
N VAL A 49 -58.24 37.85 31.10
CA VAL A 49 -58.90 36.74 30.39
C VAL A 49 -59.28 35.67 31.42
N PRO A 50 -60.56 35.24 31.50
CA PRO A 50 -60.97 34.19 32.43
C PRO A 50 -60.14 32.91 32.22
N ASN A 51 -59.61 32.35 33.31
CA ASN A 51 -58.82 31.11 33.34
C ASN A 51 -57.40 31.16 32.74
N MET A 52 -56.81 32.35 32.58
CA MET A 52 -55.43 32.51 32.12
C MET A 52 -54.55 33.09 33.24
N HIS A 53 -53.67 32.27 33.82
CA HIS A 53 -52.71 32.68 34.86
C HIS A 53 -51.37 33.04 34.24
N TRP A 54 -51.14 34.33 33.94
CA TRP A 54 -49.77 34.82 33.83
C TRP A 54 -49.65 36.19 34.49
N ALA A 55 -48.65 36.29 35.36
CA ALA A 55 -48.09 37.53 35.84
C ALA A 55 -46.63 37.52 35.40
N VAL A 56 -46.16 38.64 34.85
CA VAL A 56 -44.75 38.86 34.57
C VAL A 56 -44.21 39.74 35.69
N VAL A 57 -43.24 39.22 36.44
CA VAL A 57 -42.52 39.97 37.47
C VAL A 57 -41.04 39.86 37.13
N ASP A 58 -40.39 40.99 36.91
CA ASP A 58 -38.94 41.04 36.72
C ASP A 58 -38.27 40.83 38.08
N VAL A 59 -37.57 39.71 38.26
CA VAL A 59 -36.80 39.41 39.47
C VAL A 59 -35.34 39.73 39.20
N SER A 60 -34.77 40.66 39.98
CA SER A 60 -33.35 40.99 39.91
C SER A 60 -32.55 40.10 40.85
N LEU A 61 -31.82 39.12 40.31
CA LEU A 61 -30.91 38.29 41.08
C LEU A 61 -29.48 38.86 41.07
N THR A 62 -28.87 39.01 42.24
CA THR A 62 -27.47 39.44 42.38
C THR A 62 -26.56 38.20 42.47
N ARG A 63 -25.61 38.03 41.54
CA ARG A 63 -24.62 36.94 41.56
C ARG A 63 -23.57 37.18 42.64
N SER A 64 -23.24 36.15 43.42
CA SER A 64 -22.25 36.28 44.51
C SER A 64 -20.85 35.76 44.16
N ASP A 65 -20.67 34.97 43.10
CA ASP A 65 -19.37 34.39 42.78
C ASP A 65 -19.17 34.18 41.27
N ASN A 66 -18.29 34.97 40.65
CA ASN A 66 -17.94 34.84 39.22
C ASN A 66 -16.74 33.90 39.00
N THR A 67 -16.21 33.27 40.06
CA THR A 67 -15.00 32.43 39.97
C THR A 67 -15.30 30.95 39.72
N LYS A 68 -16.56 30.53 39.77
CA LYS A 68 -16.98 29.11 39.67
C LYS A 68 -17.41 28.63 38.29
N ILE A 69 -17.41 29.51 37.29
CA ILE A 69 -17.54 29.05 35.90
C ILE A 69 -16.15 28.58 35.47
N GLU A 70 -15.79 27.34 35.80
CA GLU A 70 -14.90 26.60 34.93
C GLU A 70 -15.63 26.47 33.60
N ASN A 71 -15.04 26.97 32.52
CA ASN A 71 -15.54 26.74 31.17
C ASN A 71 -15.95 25.26 31.06
N LEU A 72 -17.24 24.97 30.89
CA LEU A 72 -17.73 23.67 30.41
C LEU A 72 -17.35 23.54 28.93
N GLY A 73 -16.05 23.67 28.63
CA GLY A 73 -15.50 23.35 27.34
C GLY A 73 -15.63 21.84 27.20
N LEU A 74 -16.45 21.40 26.25
CA LEU A 74 -16.41 20.03 25.75
C LEU A 74 -14.98 19.75 25.29
N LYS A 75 -14.19 19.13 26.16
CA LYS A 75 -12.81 18.75 25.85
C LYS A 75 -12.86 17.53 24.95
N THR A 76 -13.04 17.76 23.65
CA THR A 76 -12.91 16.70 22.64
C THR A 76 -11.44 16.31 22.52
N VAL A 77 -11.15 15.05 22.84
CA VAL A 77 -9.83 14.47 22.58
C VAL A 77 -9.71 14.24 21.08
N TYR A 78 -8.56 14.58 20.52
CA TYR A 78 -8.22 14.32 19.13
C TYR A 78 -7.01 13.41 19.09
N SER A 79 -7.02 12.47 18.16
CA SER A 79 -5.90 11.58 17.87
C SER A 79 -5.62 11.56 16.38
N ASN A 80 -4.43 11.12 16.01
CA ASN A 80 -4.03 10.91 14.63
C ASN A 80 -4.30 9.47 14.20
N LEU A 81 -4.81 9.31 12.98
CA LEU A 81 -4.74 8.06 12.24
C LEU A 81 -3.57 8.17 11.27
N ILE A 82 -2.62 7.24 11.39
CA ILE A 82 -1.41 7.16 10.58
C ILE A 82 -1.55 5.91 9.71
N VAL A 83 -1.61 6.09 8.40
CA VAL A 83 -1.70 4.97 7.44
C VAL A 83 -0.38 4.82 6.71
N LYS A 84 0.20 3.62 6.81
CA LYS A 84 1.49 3.26 6.21
C LYS A 84 1.32 2.16 5.19
N HIS A 85 2.08 2.25 4.11
CA HIS A 85 2.13 1.26 3.05
C HIS A 85 3.58 0.81 2.87
N ILE A 86 3.92 -0.39 3.34
CA ILE A 86 5.31 -0.84 3.51
C ILE A 86 5.60 -2.05 2.62
N LYS A 87 6.68 -1.96 1.85
CA LYS A 87 7.18 -3.08 1.06
C LYS A 87 7.88 -4.09 1.95
N ARG A 88 7.54 -5.38 1.83
CA ARG A 88 8.21 -6.46 2.59
C ARG A 88 9.65 -6.68 2.17
N GLU A 89 9.99 -6.39 0.92
CA GLU A 89 11.33 -6.66 0.39
C GLU A 89 12.43 -5.83 1.07
N ASP A 90 12.12 -4.58 1.47
CA ASP A 90 13.13 -3.62 1.96
C ASP A 90 12.63 -2.74 3.13
N ASN A 91 11.40 -2.93 3.60
CA ASN A 91 10.73 -2.12 4.62
C ASN A 91 10.60 -0.62 4.28
N THR A 92 10.75 -0.24 3.01
CA THR A 92 10.53 1.15 2.59
C THR A 92 9.07 1.40 2.25
N GLU A 93 8.69 2.68 2.21
CA GLU A 93 7.33 3.07 1.88
C GLU A 93 7.03 2.80 0.39
N LEU A 94 5.94 2.09 0.10
CA LEU A 94 5.40 1.91 -1.25
C LEU A 94 4.73 3.20 -1.75
N SER A 95 4.06 3.90 -0.83
CA SER A 95 3.41 5.19 -1.06
C SER A 95 3.55 6.06 0.19
N PRO A 96 3.51 7.40 0.06
CA PRO A 96 3.66 8.30 1.20
C PRO A 96 2.74 7.96 2.38
N THR A 97 3.28 8.00 3.60
CA THR A 97 2.48 7.90 4.83
C THR A 97 1.46 9.05 4.91
N THR A 98 0.21 8.73 5.24
CA THR A 98 -0.84 9.74 5.47
C THR A 98 -1.18 9.87 6.95
N THR A 99 -1.37 11.10 7.42
CA THR A 99 -1.78 11.39 8.79
C THR A 99 -3.04 12.24 8.78
N VAL A 100 -4.12 11.74 9.39
CA VAL A 100 -5.40 12.45 9.49
C VAL A 100 -5.79 12.56 10.95
N ARG A 101 -6.02 13.79 11.43
CA ARG A 101 -6.38 14.07 12.82
C ARG A 101 -7.88 14.30 12.94
N MET A 102 -8.57 13.51 13.76
CA MET A 102 -10.02 13.61 13.97
C MET A 102 -10.40 13.56 15.46
N PRO A 103 -11.60 14.03 15.81
CA PRO A 103 -12.20 13.83 17.12
C PRO A 103 -12.33 12.35 17.50
N ARG A 104 -12.23 12.05 18.79
CA ARG A 104 -12.57 10.75 19.36
C ARG A 104 -13.97 10.30 18.93
N TRP A 105 -14.13 9.00 18.70
CA TRP A 105 -15.35 8.35 18.21
C TRP A 105 -15.72 8.61 16.75
N THR A 106 -14.89 9.35 16.01
CA THR A 106 -15.05 9.43 14.56
C THR A 106 -14.75 8.04 13.98
N PRO A 107 -15.63 7.43 13.17
CA PRO A 107 -15.31 6.18 12.51
C PRO A 107 -14.29 6.40 11.40
N TYR A 108 -13.43 5.41 11.15
CA TYR A 108 -12.51 5.39 10.03
C TYR A 108 -12.53 4.04 9.33
N THR A 109 -12.25 4.09 8.02
CA THR A 109 -11.98 2.93 7.18
C THR A 109 -10.79 3.28 6.29
N THR A 110 -9.88 2.32 6.14
CA THR A 110 -8.70 2.45 5.29
C THR A 110 -8.67 1.31 4.27
N ASN A 111 -7.99 1.57 3.15
CA ASN A 111 -7.85 0.61 2.06
C ASN A 111 -6.39 0.52 1.61
N PRO A 112 -5.95 -0.64 1.10
CA PRO A 112 -4.66 -0.74 0.44
C PRO A 112 -4.63 0.12 -0.83
N VAL A 113 -3.43 0.50 -1.26
CA VAL A 113 -3.18 1.16 -2.54
C VAL A 113 -3.02 0.13 -3.66
N THR A 114 -3.35 0.54 -4.87
CA THR A 114 -3.07 -0.25 -6.08
C THR A 114 -1.68 0.10 -6.60
N ASP A 115 -0.88 -0.91 -6.89
CA ASP A 115 0.44 -0.74 -7.48
C ASP A 115 0.66 -1.70 -8.66
N THR A 116 1.50 -1.30 -9.61
CA THR A 116 1.85 -2.08 -10.80
C THR A 116 2.63 -3.35 -10.42
N TYR A 117 3.64 -3.23 -9.55
CA TYR A 117 4.62 -4.26 -9.22
C TYR A 117 4.33 -4.99 -7.91
N TYR A 118 3.56 -4.40 -7.00
CA TYR A 118 3.26 -4.99 -5.70
C TYR A 118 1.77 -5.28 -5.52
N GLU A 119 1.49 -6.25 -4.65
CA GLU A 119 0.15 -6.59 -4.19
C GLU A 119 0.12 -6.61 -2.65
N ALA A 120 -1.03 -6.25 -2.08
CA ALA A 120 -1.20 -6.23 -0.63
C ALA A 120 -1.23 -7.66 -0.08
N GLU A 121 -0.54 -7.88 1.03
CA GLU A 121 -0.61 -9.16 1.75
C GLU A 121 -2.03 -9.43 2.25
N THR A 122 -2.41 -10.71 2.20
CA THR A 122 -3.64 -11.21 2.82
C THR A 122 -3.28 -12.11 4.01
N PRO A 123 -3.93 -11.95 5.17
CA PRO A 123 -5.04 -11.03 5.44
C PRO A 123 -4.59 -9.56 5.62
N LEU A 124 -5.51 -8.63 5.32
CA LEU A 124 -5.33 -7.20 5.59
C LEU A 124 -5.23 -6.91 7.11
N PRO A 125 -4.67 -5.76 7.52
CA PRO A 125 -4.61 -5.38 8.94
C PRO A 125 -5.99 -5.38 9.59
N THR A 126 -6.07 -5.98 10.77
CA THR A 126 -7.34 -6.15 11.51
C THR A 126 -7.94 -4.83 12.00
N ASN A 127 -7.10 -3.80 12.17
CA ASN A 127 -7.51 -2.45 12.58
C ASN A 127 -7.75 -1.49 11.39
N LYS A 128 -7.93 -2.01 10.16
CA LYS A 128 -8.22 -1.17 8.98
C LYS A 128 -9.52 -0.38 9.09
N ASP A 129 -10.44 -0.85 9.92
CA ASP A 129 -11.67 -0.17 10.31
C ASP A 129 -11.66 0.03 11.83
N GLY A 130 -12.21 1.14 12.30
CA GLY A 130 -12.30 1.43 13.72
C GLY A 130 -12.87 2.80 14.01
N GLU A 131 -12.65 3.28 15.22
CA GLU A 131 -12.98 4.64 15.65
C GLU A 131 -11.75 5.31 16.27
N TYR A 132 -11.62 6.62 16.10
CA TYR A 132 -10.55 7.40 16.74
C TYR A 132 -10.67 7.31 18.27
N GLY A 133 -9.57 6.91 18.92
CA GLY A 133 -9.49 6.75 20.37
C GLY A 133 -8.83 7.94 21.07
N ASP A 134 -8.39 7.70 22.31
CA ASP A 134 -7.64 8.68 23.11
C ASP A 134 -6.18 8.84 22.67
N ASN A 135 -5.65 7.86 21.92
CA ASN A 135 -4.27 7.82 21.42
C ASN A 135 -4.23 7.68 19.91
N ASP A 136 -3.10 8.05 19.32
CA ASP A 136 -2.84 7.86 17.89
C ASP A 136 -2.93 6.37 17.51
N THR A 137 -3.51 6.12 16.34
CA THR A 137 -3.68 4.78 15.76
C THR A 137 -2.84 4.68 14.50
N THR A 138 -2.08 3.58 14.36
CA THR A 138 -1.34 3.27 13.13
C THR A 138 -1.93 2.05 12.45
N VAL A 139 -2.31 2.21 11.18
CA VAL A 139 -2.70 1.10 10.29
C VAL A 139 -1.58 0.89 9.29
N THR A 140 -1.05 -0.34 9.23
CA THR A 140 0.05 -0.68 8.33
C THR A 140 -0.39 -1.76 7.35
N TYR A 141 -0.32 -1.44 6.06
CA TYR A 141 -0.45 -2.41 4.98
C TYR A 141 0.93 -2.88 4.54
N TYR A 142 1.09 -4.20 4.44
CA TYR A 142 2.30 -4.82 3.90
C TYR A 142 2.09 -5.28 2.47
N TYR A 143 3.12 -5.15 1.66
CA TYR A 143 3.08 -5.45 0.23
C TYR A 143 4.20 -6.39 -0.16
N VAL A 144 3.86 -7.39 -0.98
CA VAL A 144 4.82 -8.29 -1.63
C VAL A 144 4.90 -7.97 -3.11
N ARG A 145 6.09 -8.10 -3.69
CA ARG A 145 6.26 -7.93 -5.13
C ARG A 145 5.54 -9.07 -5.85
N LYS A 146 4.80 -8.76 -6.90
CA LYS A 146 4.04 -9.74 -7.68
C LYS A 146 4.96 -10.80 -8.28
N ASN A 147 4.41 -12.00 -8.44
CA ASN A 147 5.04 -13.06 -9.19
C ASN A 147 5.09 -12.73 -10.69
N ALA A 148 6.18 -13.19 -11.33
CA ALA A 148 6.40 -13.16 -12.76
C ALA A 148 6.44 -14.57 -13.34
N GLY A 149 6.40 -14.68 -14.66
CA GLY A 149 6.76 -15.90 -15.36
C GLY A 149 8.24 -16.23 -15.18
N ASN A 150 8.56 -17.52 -15.15
CA ASN A 150 9.95 -17.97 -15.11
C ASN A 150 10.68 -17.59 -16.42
N VAL A 151 11.99 -17.43 -16.33
CA VAL A 151 12.86 -17.35 -17.51
C VAL A 151 13.56 -18.69 -17.67
N THR A 152 13.31 -19.38 -18.77
CA THR A 152 13.93 -20.67 -19.09
C THR A 152 15.06 -20.47 -20.10
N ILE A 153 16.20 -21.09 -19.87
CA ILE A 153 17.39 -20.97 -20.70
C ILE A 153 17.71 -22.34 -21.27
N HIS A 154 17.84 -22.39 -22.60
CA HIS A 154 18.23 -23.58 -23.35
C HIS A 154 19.56 -23.34 -24.07
N HIS A 155 20.32 -24.41 -24.25
CA HIS A 155 21.59 -24.39 -24.98
C HIS A 155 21.52 -25.44 -26.09
N TYR A 156 21.06 -25.04 -27.27
CA TYR A 156 20.77 -25.93 -28.38
C TYR A 156 21.91 -26.03 -29.40
N GLU A 157 21.99 -27.17 -30.09
CA GLU A 157 22.75 -27.27 -31.34
C GLU A 157 22.09 -26.44 -32.45
N GLU A 158 22.91 -25.73 -33.23
CA GLU A 158 22.53 -24.80 -34.31
C GLU A 158 21.47 -25.42 -35.24
N ASN A 159 20.33 -24.74 -35.38
CA ASN A 159 19.17 -25.17 -36.18
C ASN A 159 18.46 -26.47 -35.70
N THR A 160 18.64 -26.88 -34.45
CA THR A 160 17.94 -28.02 -33.86
C THR A 160 17.36 -27.68 -32.49
N THR A 161 16.69 -28.65 -31.86
CA THR A 161 16.23 -28.59 -30.46
C THR A 161 16.99 -29.58 -29.57
N THR A 162 18.15 -30.07 -30.03
CA THR A 162 19.01 -30.95 -29.25
C THR A 162 19.69 -30.15 -28.16
N GLU A 163 19.37 -30.42 -26.90
CA GLU A 163 20.05 -29.81 -25.76
C GLU A 163 21.49 -30.29 -25.67
N LEU A 164 22.41 -29.33 -25.56
CA LEU A 164 23.83 -29.54 -25.36
C LEU A 164 24.26 -29.33 -23.90
N ALA A 165 23.39 -28.71 -23.09
CA ALA A 165 23.59 -28.52 -21.66
C ALA A 165 22.26 -28.68 -20.90
N THR A 166 22.33 -28.69 -19.57
CA THR A 166 21.12 -28.77 -18.74
C THR A 166 20.33 -27.47 -18.85
N THR A 167 19.01 -27.55 -19.06
CA THR A 167 18.12 -26.40 -19.03
C THR A 167 18.20 -25.67 -17.68
N VAL A 168 18.38 -24.36 -17.69
CA VAL A 168 18.39 -23.52 -16.48
C VAL A 168 17.09 -22.75 -16.37
N VAL A 169 16.49 -22.69 -15.17
CA VAL A 169 15.28 -21.92 -14.91
C VAL A 169 15.55 -20.85 -13.87
N LEU A 170 15.38 -19.59 -14.23
CA LEU A 170 15.38 -18.48 -13.29
C LEU A 170 13.95 -18.26 -12.79
N PRO A 171 13.66 -18.47 -11.49
CA PRO A 171 12.30 -18.38 -10.97
C PRO A 171 11.79 -16.94 -11.02
N GLY A 172 10.52 -16.77 -11.39
CA GLY A 172 9.82 -15.48 -11.44
C GLY A 172 9.13 -15.09 -10.13
N ALA A 173 9.19 -15.94 -9.10
CA ALA A 173 8.56 -15.67 -7.81
C ALA A 173 9.06 -14.34 -7.21
N ASN A 174 8.13 -13.43 -6.90
CA ASN A 174 8.42 -12.06 -6.42
C ASN A 174 9.40 -11.27 -7.30
N LYS A 175 9.42 -11.47 -8.63
CA LYS A 175 10.36 -10.78 -9.53
C LYS A 175 9.72 -9.88 -10.58
N PHE A 176 8.39 -9.67 -10.57
CA PHE A 176 7.76 -8.86 -11.61
C PHE A 176 8.37 -7.46 -11.74
N GLY A 177 8.77 -7.10 -12.96
CA GLY A 177 9.45 -5.85 -13.29
C GLY A 177 10.94 -5.79 -12.93
N LEU A 178 11.53 -6.81 -12.30
CA LEU A 178 12.97 -6.86 -12.06
C LEU A 178 13.73 -7.27 -13.31
N ASN A 179 15.00 -6.88 -13.39
CA ASN A 179 15.89 -7.30 -14.47
C ASN A 179 16.33 -8.76 -14.29
N TYR A 180 16.61 -9.43 -15.40
CA TYR A 180 17.34 -10.70 -15.45
C TYR A 180 18.50 -10.60 -16.43
N THR A 181 19.52 -11.42 -16.19
CA THR A 181 20.65 -11.65 -17.08
C THR A 181 20.90 -13.15 -17.12
N THR A 182 21.07 -13.70 -18.32
CA THR A 182 21.50 -15.08 -18.53
C THR A 182 22.93 -15.12 -19.02
N ASN A 183 23.56 -16.29 -19.03
CA ASN A 183 24.92 -16.48 -19.52
C ASN A 183 24.98 -17.65 -20.48
N GLU A 184 25.94 -17.61 -21.40
CA GLU A 184 26.31 -18.76 -22.22
C GLU A 184 27.06 -19.79 -21.38
N GLU A 185 27.03 -21.04 -21.82
CA GLU A 185 27.89 -22.10 -21.32
C GLU A 185 29.06 -22.42 -22.26
N SER A 186 30.17 -22.88 -21.68
CA SER A 186 31.32 -23.42 -22.41
C SER A 186 31.11 -24.91 -22.68
N ILE A 187 30.75 -25.25 -23.92
CA ILE A 187 30.41 -26.62 -24.32
C ILE A 187 31.56 -27.22 -25.14
N GLN A 188 32.02 -28.43 -24.75
CA GLN A 188 33.13 -29.10 -25.43
C GLN A 188 32.82 -29.34 -26.91
N ASN A 189 33.77 -29.04 -27.80
CA ASN A 189 33.65 -29.15 -29.26
C ASN A 189 32.63 -28.23 -29.93
N TYR A 190 31.97 -27.33 -29.20
CA TYR A 190 31.05 -26.35 -29.75
C TYR A 190 31.52 -24.90 -29.51
N GLU A 191 31.10 -23.99 -30.38
CA GLU A 191 31.24 -22.54 -30.24
C GLU A 191 29.87 -21.87 -30.33
N LEU A 192 29.67 -20.76 -29.60
CA LEU A 192 28.41 -20.01 -29.67
C LEU A 192 28.27 -19.35 -31.05
N VAL A 193 27.07 -19.45 -31.64
CA VAL A 193 26.77 -18.80 -32.93
C VAL A 193 26.64 -17.29 -32.76
N ALA A 194 25.80 -16.85 -31.82
CA ALA A 194 25.61 -15.43 -31.47
C ALA A 194 24.97 -15.30 -30.07
N GLN A 195 25.13 -14.13 -29.44
CA GLN A 195 24.41 -13.81 -28.20
C GLN A 195 22.92 -13.62 -28.49
N PRO A 196 22.02 -14.22 -27.68
CA PRO A 196 20.59 -13.96 -27.79
C PRO A 196 20.28 -12.49 -27.48
N THR A 197 19.40 -11.86 -28.25
CA THR A 197 19.02 -10.45 -28.05
C THR A 197 18.33 -10.21 -26.71
N ASN A 198 17.66 -11.22 -26.17
CA ASN A 198 16.93 -11.21 -24.91
C ASN A 198 17.73 -11.84 -23.74
N LYS A 199 19.06 -12.00 -23.86
CA LYS A 199 19.96 -12.41 -22.76
C LYS A 199 19.81 -11.55 -21.52
N ASN A 200 19.60 -10.25 -21.73
CA ASN A 200 19.22 -9.30 -20.69
C ASN A 200 17.79 -8.85 -20.95
N GLY A 201 16.98 -8.78 -19.91
CA GLY A 201 15.59 -8.35 -20.03
C GLY A 201 14.95 -8.10 -18.67
N THR A 202 13.62 -7.97 -18.66
CA THR A 202 12.82 -7.80 -17.46
C THR A 202 11.86 -8.98 -17.29
N TYR A 203 11.63 -9.39 -16.05
CA TYR A 203 10.60 -10.36 -15.71
C TYR A 203 9.20 -9.80 -16.03
N THR A 204 8.48 -10.50 -16.90
CA THR A 204 7.09 -10.19 -17.25
C THR A 204 6.12 -11.18 -16.59
N LEU A 205 4.81 -10.94 -16.70
CA LEU A 205 3.82 -11.90 -16.18
C LEU A 205 3.86 -13.24 -16.92
N LEU A 206 4.27 -13.25 -18.19
CA LEU A 206 4.35 -14.45 -18.99
C LEU A 206 5.75 -15.09 -18.85
N PRO A 207 5.84 -16.43 -18.87
CA PRO A 207 7.11 -17.12 -18.98
C PRO A 207 7.87 -16.68 -20.24
N GLN A 208 9.20 -16.63 -20.14
CA GLN A 208 10.09 -16.22 -21.22
C GLN A 208 11.15 -17.30 -21.45
N THR A 209 11.64 -17.37 -22.69
CA THR A 209 12.68 -18.32 -23.08
C THR A 209 13.87 -17.58 -23.68
N VAL A 210 15.09 -17.98 -23.29
CA VAL A 210 16.35 -17.47 -23.84
C VAL A 210 17.14 -18.65 -24.42
N ASP A 211 17.26 -18.69 -25.74
CA ASP A 211 17.90 -19.81 -26.44
C ASP A 211 19.29 -19.42 -26.93
N TYR A 212 20.31 -20.13 -26.46
CA TYR A 212 21.67 -20.04 -26.98
C TYR A 212 21.88 -21.14 -28.02
N PHE A 213 22.29 -20.78 -29.23
CA PHE A 213 22.57 -21.73 -30.30
C PHE A 213 24.07 -21.91 -30.50
N TYR A 214 24.50 -23.16 -30.59
CA TYR A 214 25.91 -23.54 -30.68
C TYR A 214 26.18 -24.37 -31.91
N ARG A 215 27.34 -24.17 -32.51
CA ARG A 215 27.78 -24.90 -33.68
C ARG A 215 29.04 -25.70 -33.36
N ARG A 216 29.17 -26.91 -33.92
CA ARG A 216 30.42 -27.67 -33.81
C ARG A 216 31.60 -26.85 -34.32
N LYS A 217 32.71 -26.88 -33.59
CA LYS A 217 33.98 -26.30 -34.02
C LYS A 217 34.46 -27.00 -35.30
N ASN A 218 35.38 -26.34 -36.01
CA ASN A 218 36.01 -26.92 -37.18
C ASN A 218 37.03 -27.98 -36.74
N ALA A 219 36.95 -29.16 -37.36
CA ALA A 219 38.03 -30.12 -37.37
C ALA A 219 39.07 -29.72 -38.44
N GLY A 220 40.27 -30.30 -38.36
CA GLY A 220 41.23 -30.18 -39.46
C GLY A 220 40.73 -30.90 -40.71
N ASN A 221 41.07 -30.35 -41.89
CA ASN A 221 40.81 -31.04 -43.15
C ASN A 221 41.67 -32.30 -43.25
N ILE A 222 41.10 -33.38 -43.78
CA ILE A 222 41.86 -34.60 -44.08
C ILE A 222 42.25 -34.57 -45.56
N ILE A 223 43.56 -34.70 -45.84
CA ILE A 223 44.08 -34.78 -47.20
C ILE A 223 44.39 -36.24 -47.52
N VAL A 224 43.65 -36.81 -48.45
CA VAL A 224 43.87 -38.17 -48.97
C VAL A 224 44.75 -38.06 -50.20
N ASN A 225 45.97 -38.60 -50.08
CA ASN A 225 46.93 -38.71 -51.17
C ASN A 225 46.83 -40.11 -51.79
N TYR A 226 46.70 -40.16 -53.12
CA TYR A 226 46.77 -41.40 -53.89
C TYR A 226 48.18 -41.52 -54.46
N LEU A 227 49.01 -42.37 -53.83
CA LEU A 227 50.42 -42.52 -54.17
C LEU A 227 50.71 -43.91 -54.74
N GLU A 228 51.64 -43.97 -55.68
CA GLU A 228 52.20 -45.22 -56.18
C GLU A 228 53.07 -45.89 -55.11
N THR A 229 52.89 -47.21 -54.93
CA THR A 229 53.64 -48.01 -53.97
C THR A 229 55.13 -48.01 -54.30
N GLY A 230 55.98 -47.57 -53.35
CA GLY A 230 57.44 -47.62 -53.45
C GLY A 230 58.11 -46.37 -54.00
N THR A 231 57.40 -45.53 -54.78
CA THR A 231 57.93 -44.26 -55.30
C THR A 231 57.36 -43.03 -54.60
N ASN A 232 56.20 -43.17 -53.94
CA ASN A 232 55.40 -42.06 -53.40
C ASN A 232 54.99 -41.01 -54.46
N ASN A 233 55.00 -41.37 -55.75
CA ASN A 233 54.55 -40.49 -56.81
C ASN A 233 53.02 -40.36 -56.78
N PRO A 234 52.45 -39.15 -56.93
CA PRO A 234 51.01 -38.97 -57.01
C PRO A 234 50.44 -39.63 -58.28
N VAL A 235 49.46 -40.53 -58.11
CA VAL A 235 48.77 -41.21 -59.23
C VAL A 235 47.37 -40.66 -59.49
N HIS A 236 46.85 -39.81 -58.59
CA HIS A 236 45.56 -39.15 -58.76
C HIS A 236 45.58 -37.79 -58.04
N THR A 237 44.66 -36.89 -58.41
CA THR A 237 44.44 -35.65 -57.66
C THR A 237 44.11 -35.96 -56.21
N GLN A 238 44.73 -35.25 -55.27
CA GLN A 238 44.42 -35.35 -53.85
C GLN A 238 42.93 -35.08 -53.59
N LYS A 239 42.36 -35.78 -52.62
CA LYS A 239 41.00 -35.56 -52.14
C LYS A 239 41.06 -34.87 -50.78
N VAL A 240 40.44 -33.70 -50.67
CA VAL A 240 40.30 -32.98 -49.40
C VAL A 240 38.93 -33.30 -48.81
N LEU A 241 38.91 -33.79 -47.58
CA LEU A 241 37.70 -33.90 -46.77
C LEU A 241 37.64 -32.68 -45.85
N ASP A 242 36.63 -31.85 -46.03
CA ASP A 242 36.44 -30.61 -45.28
C ASP A 242 36.03 -30.90 -43.82
N GLY A 243 36.78 -30.34 -42.88
CA GLY A 243 36.56 -30.43 -41.44
C GLY A 243 35.60 -29.37 -40.87
N THR A 244 35.06 -28.49 -41.70
CA THR A 244 34.17 -27.40 -41.27
C THR A 244 32.92 -27.92 -40.54
N LYS A 245 32.71 -27.48 -39.30
CA LYS A 245 31.67 -27.97 -38.37
C LYS A 245 31.71 -29.50 -38.08
N LYS A 246 32.89 -30.14 -38.13
CA LYS A 246 33.06 -31.60 -37.97
C LYS A 246 33.85 -32.05 -36.74
N LEU A 247 34.22 -31.16 -35.80
CA LEU A 247 34.96 -31.55 -34.59
C LEU A 247 34.13 -32.44 -33.65
#